data_AF-A0A9W8N4Y6-F1
#
_entry.id   AF-A0A9W8N4Y6-F1
#
_cell.length_a   1.000
_cell.length_b   1.000
_cell.length_c   1.000
_cell.angle_alpha   90.00
_cell.angle_beta   90.00
_cell.angle_gamma   90.00
#
_symmetry.space_group_name_H-M   'P 1'
#
loop_
_entity.id
_entity.type
_entity.pdbx_description
1 polymer ?
#
loop_
_entity_poly.entity_id
_entity_poly.type
_entity_poly.pdbx_seq_one_letter_code
_entity_poly.pdbx_strand_id
1 'polypeptide(L)'
;MSVVSFLIASGIPIFNYLLALAGSLTFAPLALGLPGYLWVYDHQHYRVGIFWKKIAYYLNWLMISLAVFLIIGGTYGVVQQIIDAYASGEIAGAFSCADNSNSS
;
A
#
# COMPACT_ATOMS: atom_id res chain seq x y z
N MET A 1 -9.54 -14.84 -9.52
CA MET A 1 -8.42 -13.90 -9.73
C MET A 1 -8.59 -13.05 -10.98
N SER A 2 -9.05 -13.61 -12.10
CA SER A 2 -9.22 -12.88 -13.37
C SER A 2 -10.15 -11.66 -13.30
N VAL A 3 -11.25 -11.73 -12.53
CA VAL A 3 -12.17 -10.58 -12.37
C VAL A 3 -11.53 -9.41 -11.63
N VAL A 4 -10.81 -9.67 -10.54
CA VAL A 4 -10.13 -8.62 -9.76
C VAL A 4 -9.02 -7.98 -10.59
N SER A 5 -8.22 -8.80 -11.27
CA SER A 5 -7.18 -8.31 -12.17
C SER A 5 -7.75 -7.48 -13.31
N PHE A 6 -8.89 -7.89 -13.87
CA PHE A 6 -9.58 -7.13 -14.92
C PHE A 6 -10.03 -5.75 -14.41
N LEU A 7 -10.67 -5.69 -13.24
CA LEU A 7 -11.14 -4.43 -12.65
C LEU A 7 -9.98 -3.47 -12.34
N ILE A 8 -8.89 -3.99 -11.77
CA ILE A 8 -7.69 -3.21 -11.45
C ILE A 8 -7.01 -2.69 -12.73
N ALA A 9 -6.89 -3.55 -13.74
CA ALA A 9 -6.28 -3.17 -15.02
C ALA A 9 -7.11 -2.13 -15.78
N SER A 10 -8.45 -2.21 -15.75
CA SER A 10 -9.31 -1.20 -16.38
C SER A 10 -9.38 0.11 -15.58
N GLY A 11 -9.28 0.05 -14.26
CA GLY A 11 -9.43 1.21 -13.38
C GLY A 11 -8.14 1.98 -13.07
N ILE A 12 -6.97 1.37 -13.27
CA ILE A 12 -5.67 1.99 -12.97
C ILE A 12 -4.76 1.84 -14.20
N PRO A 13 -4.88 2.75 -15.18
CA PRO A 13 -4.11 2.66 -16.42
C PRO A 13 -2.63 3.05 -16.24
N ILE A 14 -2.28 3.71 -15.13
CA ILE A 14 -0.91 4.14 -14.81
C ILE A 14 -0.22 3.08 -13.97
N PHE A 15 0.80 2.44 -14.53
CA PHE A 15 1.56 1.36 -13.88
C PHE A 15 2.15 1.74 -12.52
N ASN A 16 2.58 3.00 -12.35
CA ASN A 16 3.17 3.46 -11.10
C ASN A 16 2.17 3.40 -9.92
N TYR A 17 0.90 3.69 -10.16
CA TYR A 17 -0.14 3.56 -9.13
C TYR A 17 -0.39 2.10 -8.75
N LEU A 18 -0.30 1.18 -9.72
CA LEU A 18 -0.38 -0.27 -9.44
C LEU A 18 0.77 -0.73 -8.54
N LEU A 19 2.00 -0.29 -8.84
CA LEU A 19 3.18 -0.61 -8.03
C LEU A 19 3.05 -0.04 -6.60
N ALA A 20 2.62 1.21 -6.48
CA ALA A 20 2.45 1.87 -5.20
C ALA A 20 1.34 1.21 -4.35
N LEU A 21 0.22 0.82 -4.97
CA LEU A 21 -0.86 0.10 -4.31
C LEU A 21 -0.42 -1.30 -3.87
N ALA A 22 0.25 -2.03 -4.76
CA ALA A 22 0.77 -3.36 -4.42
C ALA A 22 1.81 -3.29 -3.29
N GLY A 23 2.72 -2.33 -3.33
CA GLY A 23 3.73 -2.12 -2.29
C GLY A 23 3.13 -1.76 -0.93
N SER A 24 2.16 -0.84 -0.90
CA SER A 24 1.49 -0.45 0.36
C SER A 24 0.68 -1.59 0.97
N LEU A 25 -0.03 -2.40 0.16
CA LEU A 25 -0.84 -3.51 0.65
C LEU A 25 -0.05 -4.75 1.04
N THR A 26 1.03 -5.08 0.31
CA THR A 26 1.74 -6.35 0.49
C THR A 26 3.09 -6.19 1.19
N PHE A 27 3.88 -5.18 0.80
CA PHE A 27 5.23 -5.03 1.31
C PHE A 27 5.24 -4.43 2.72
N ALA A 28 4.46 -3.37 2.98
CA ALA A 28 4.42 -2.76 4.31
C ALA A 28 4.08 -3.76 5.45
N PRO A 29 3.02 -4.59 5.38
CA PRO A 29 2.73 -5.55 6.44
C PRO A 29 3.74 -6.70 6.47
N LEU A 30 4.23 -7.18 5.31
CA LEU A 30 5.11 -8.34 5.26
C LEU A 30 6.55 -8.01 5.69
N ALA A 31 7.10 -6.88 5.24
CA ALA A 31 8.48 -6.50 5.49
C ALA A 31 8.67 -5.78 6.84
N LEU A 32 7.67 -5.06 7.34
CA LEU A 32 7.78 -4.30 8.60
C LEU A 32 6.87 -4.86 9.70
N GLY A 33 5.61 -5.15 9.38
CA GLY A 33 4.61 -5.57 10.36
C GLY A 33 4.85 -6.96 10.93
N LEU A 34 4.94 -7.98 10.06
CA LEU A 34 5.09 -9.39 10.44
C LEU A 34 6.39 -9.65 11.22
N PRO A 35 7.60 -9.27 10.75
CA PRO A 35 8.82 -9.52 11.51
C PRO A 35 8.84 -8.75 12.83
N GLY A 36 8.35 -7.50 12.85
CA GLY A 36 8.23 -6.72 14.09
C GLY A 36 7.30 -7.39 15.11
N TYR A 37 6.15 -7.90 14.65
CA TYR A 37 5.20 -8.62 15.50
C TYR A 37 5.77 -9.93 16.05
N LEU A 38 6.38 -10.76 15.18
CA LEU A 38 6.99 -12.02 15.58
C LEU A 38 8.11 -11.80 16.60
N TRP A 39 8.93 -10.77 16.39
CA TRP A 39 9.99 -10.42 17.33
C TRP A 39 9.43 -10.00 18.69
N VAL A 40 8.39 -9.15 18.72
CA VAL A 40 7.71 -8.71 19.95
C VAL A 40 7.05 -9.88 20.68
N TYR A 41 6.50 -10.85 19.95
CA TYR A 41 5.90 -12.06 20.51
C TYR A 41 6.94 -12.94 21.22
N ASP A 42 8.11 -13.12 20.62
CA ASP A 42 9.19 -13.93 21.21
C ASP A 42 9.90 -13.21 22.39
N HIS A 43 10.05 -11.89 22.30
CA HIS A 43 10.81 -11.08 23.26
C HIS A 43 9.94 -10.29 24.26
N GLN A 44 8.78 -10.83 24.66
CA GLN A 44 7.87 -10.13 25.58
C GLN A 44 8.48 -9.75 26.94
N HIS A 45 9.48 -10.51 27.39
CA HIS A 45 10.19 -10.30 28.65
C HIS A 45 11.13 -9.07 28.63
N TYR A 46 11.43 -8.52 27.44
CA TYR A 46 12.26 -7.30 27.31
C TYR A 46 11.58 -6.04 27.86
N ARG A 47 10.27 -6.10 28.15
CA ARG A 47 9.50 -5.05 28.84
C ARG A 47 10.00 -4.71 30.25
N VAL A 48 10.63 -5.66 30.93
CA VAL A 48 11.08 -5.49 32.33
C VAL A 48 12.61 -5.46 32.44
N GLY A 49 13.32 -5.49 31.30
CA GLY A 49 14.78 -5.56 31.24
C GLY A 49 15.51 -4.22 31.36
N ILE A 50 16.83 -4.29 31.15
CA ILE A 50 17.76 -3.15 31.07
C ILE A 50 17.25 -2.13 30.03
N PHE A 51 17.55 -0.84 30.22
CA PHE A 51 17.13 0.27 29.36
C PHE A 51 17.22 -0.02 27.85
N TRP A 52 18.34 -0.58 27.38
CA TRP A 52 18.54 -0.97 25.97
C TRP A 52 17.54 -2.02 25.46
N LYS A 53 17.16 -2.98 26.29
CA LYS A 53 16.17 -4.02 25.95
C LYS A 53 14.77 -3.40 25.80
N LYS A 54 14.42 -2.43 26.67
CA LYS A 54 13.18 -1.66 26.55
C LYS A 54 13.14 -0.84 25.27
N ILE A 55 14.23 -0.14 24.93
CA ILE A 55 14.33 0.61 23.66
C ILE A 55 14.09 -0.31 22.47
N ALA A 56 14.79 -1.45 22.40
CA ALA A 56 14.62 -2.40 21.29
C ALA A 56 13.17 -2.91 21.20
N TYR A 57 12.52 -3.15 22.34
CA TYR A 57 11.11 -3.55 22.39
C TYR A 57 10.16 -2.49 21.82
N TYR A 58 10.30 -1.25 22.25
CA TYR A 58 9.45 -0.16 21.76
C TYR A 58 9.75 0.20 20.30
N LEU A 59 10.99 0.03 19.82
CA LEU A 59 11.36 0.26 18.43
C LEU A 59 10.70 -0.77 17.49
N ASN A 60 10.62 -2.05 17.90
CA ASN A 60 9.88 -3.05 17.13
C ASN A 60 8.37 -2.76 17.14
N TRP A 61 7.81 -2.27 18.25
CA TRP A 61 6.43 -1.78 18.28
C TRP A 61 6.21 -0.58 17.35
N LEU A 62 7.17 0.35 17.27
CA LEU A 62 7.15 1.46 16.34
C LEU A 62 7.20 0.99 14.88
N MET A 63 7.94 -0.07 14.57
CA MET A 63 7.93 -0.66 13.22
C MET A 63 6.57 -1.21 12.84
N ILE A 64 5.86 -1.86 13.78
CA ILE A 64 4.50 -2.36 13.55
C ILE A 64 3.54 -1.19 13.31
N SER A 65 3.60 -0.13 14.12
CA SER A 65 2.73 1.04 13.91
C SER A 65 3.04 1.77 12.60
N LEU A 66 4.32 1.85 12.21
CA LEU A 66 4.73 2.39 10.92
C LEU A 66 4.20 1.53 9.76
N ALA A 67 4.22 0.20 9.89
CA ALA A 67 3.64 -0.70 8.89
C ALA A 67 2.16 -0.42 8.68
N VAL A 68 1.39 -0.29 9.77
CA VAL A 68 -0.04 0.06 9.72
C VAL A 68 -0.25 1.44 9.09
N PHE A 69 0.56 2.43 9.46
CA PHE A 69 0.50 3.77 8.86
C PHE A 69 0.77 3.73 7.36
N LEU A 70 1.79 2.98 6.90
CA LEU A 70 2.13 2.87 5.48
C LEU A 70 1.06 2.11 4.69
N ILE A 71 0.40 1.10 5.27
CA ILE A 71 -0.73 0.42 4.63
C ILE A 71 -1.86 1.41 4.41
N ILE A 72 -2.32 2.08 5.48
CA ILE A 72 -3.49 2.95 5.42
C ILE A 72 -3.18 4.20 4.60
N GLY A 73 -2.12 4.92 4.96
CA GLY A 73 -1.72 6.17 4.31
C GLY A 73 -1.24 5.95 2.88
N GLY A 74 -0.50 4.88 2.61
CA GLY A 74 -0.07 4.53 1.26
C GLY A 74 -1.24 4.16 0.36
N THR A 75 -2.14 3.29 0.82
CA THR A 75 -3.33 2.92 0.05
C THR A 75 -4.20 4.14 -0.24
N TYR A 76 -4.48 4.96 0.79
CA TYR A 76 -5.27 6.18 0.64
C TYR A 76 -4.61 7.18 -0.32
N GLY A 77 -3.31 7.40 -0.19
CA GLY A 77 -2.56 8.32 -1.06
C GLY A 77 -2.61 7.89 -2.53
N VAL A 78 -2.50 6.59 -2.81
CA VAL A 78 -2.63 6.06 -4.18
C VAL A 78 -4.05 6.23 -4.71
N VAL A 79 -5.07 5.95 -3.89
CA VAL A 79 -6.47 6.17 -4.29
C VAL A 79 -6.71 7.64 -4.63
N GLN A 80 -6.20 8.57 -3.82
CA GLN A 80 -6.32 10.01 -4.09
C GLN A 80 -5.62 10.40 -5.40
N GLN A 81 -4.40 9.90 -5.64
CA GLN A 81 -3.68 10.16 -6.90
C GLN A 81 -4.44 9.67 -8.13
N ILE A 82 -5.11 8.51 -8.02
CA ILE A 82 -5.95 7.99 -9.10
C ILE A 82 -7.13 8.94 -9.36
N ILE A 83 -7.84 9.38 -8.31
CA ILE A 83 -8.96 10.32 -8.42
C ILE A 83 -8.51 11.62 -9.08
N ASP A 84 -7.37 12.17 -8.63
CA ASP A 84 -6.82 13.41 -9.16
C ASP A 84 -6.42 13.27 -10.64
N ALA A 85 -5.88 12.11 -11.06
CA ALA A 85 -5.53 11.83 -12.44
C ALA A 85 -6.75 11.69 -13.37
N TYR A 86 -7.89 11.19 -12.84
CA TYR A 86 -9.16 11.23 -13.56
C TYR A 86 -9.73 12.65 -13.64
N ALA A 87 -9.61 13.44 -12.57
CA ALA A 87 -10.12 14.80 -12.52
C ALA A 87 -9.31 15.79 -13.39
N SER A 88 -8.00 15.58 -13.51
CA SER A 88 -7.11 16.41 -14.34
C SER A 88 -7.26 16.12 -15.84
N GLY A 89 -7.97 15.05 -16.22
CA GLY A 89 -8.08 14.61 -17.61
C GLY A 89 -6.85 13.89 -18.15
N GLU A 90 -5.86 13.59 -17.29
CA GLU A 90 -4.71 12.73 -17.64
C GLU A 90 -5.19 11.31 -18.02
N ILE A 91 -6.33 10.89 -17.46
CA ILE A 91 -7.01 9.63 -17.79
C ILE A 91 -8.41 9.92 -18.34
N ALA A 92 -8.64 9.61 -19.62
CA ALA A 92 -9.92 9.86 -20.30
C ALA A 92 -11.11 9.02 -19.79
N GLY A 93 -10.84 7.91 -19.09
CA GLY A 93 -11.86 7.00 -18.55
C GLY A 93 -11.38 5.54 -18.56
N ALA A 94 -11.86 4.72 -17.60
CA ALA A 94 -11.55 3.28 -17.52
C ALA A 94 -11.97 2.51 -18.80
N PHE A 95 -13.01 3.01 -19.48
CA PHE A 95 -13.48 2.53 -20.78
C PHE A 95 -13.82 3.74 -21.64
N SER A 96 -12.81 4.55 -21.96
CA SER A 96 -12.94 5.58 -23.01
C SER A 96 -13.06 4.87 -24.35
N CYS A 97 -14.26 4.45 -24.72
CA CYS A 97 -14.56 4.03 -26.09
C CYS A 97 -14.37 5.25 -27.00
N ALA A 98 -13.21 5.35 -27.64
CA ALA A 98 -12.97 6.37 -28.66
C ALA A 98 -13.85 6.08 -29.87
N ASP A 99 -14.60 7.06 -30.35
CA ASP A 99 -15.40 6.93 -31.57
C ASP A 99 -14.50 7.01 -32.80
N ASN A 100 -14.23 5.85 -33.40
CA ASN A 100 -13.47 5.70 -34.65
C ASN A 100 -14.38 5.47 -35.87
N SER A 101 -15.68 5.79 -35.78
CA SER A 101 -16.65 5.62 -36.88
C SER A 101 -16.36 6.50 -38.11
N ASN A 102 -15.47 7.50 -37.97
CA ASN A 102 -15.04 8.40 -39.05
C ASN A 102 -13.52 8.32 -39.32
N SER A 103 -12.85 7.23 -38.91
CA SER A 103 -11.45 7.00 -39.26
C SER A 103 -11.39 6.30 -40.63
N SER A 104 -11.08 7.10 -41.66
CA SER A 104 -10.83 6.67 -43.05
C SER A 104 -9.57 5.83 -43.21
#